data_AF-A0A6Y0Z728-F1
#
_entry.id   AF-A0A6Y0Z728-F1
#
_cell.length_a   1.000
_cell.length_b   1.000
_cell.length_c   1.000
_cell.angle_alpha   90.00
_cell.angle_beta   90.00
_cell.angle_gamma   90.00
#
_symmetry.space_group_name_H-M   'P 1'
#
loop_
_entity.id
_entity.type
_entity.pdbx_description
1 polymer ?
#
loop_
_entity_poly.entity_id
_entity_poly.type
_entity_poly.pdbx_seq_one_letter_code
_entity_poly.pdbx_strand_id
1 'polypeptide(L)'
;MTEHDAICISGLHQIFSDEEHLSEQQKDIILMYAYGYTLNEIADFKGLKPSTVRKYLDSVRAELGGVSLAGIRTLVLIRTNALLVSSLSRISERGNL
;
A
#
# COMPACT_ATOMS: atom_id res chain seq x y z
N MET A 1 12.83 -2.19 -8.03
CA MET A 1 12.61 -1.99 -6.60
C MET A 1 13.95 -2.16 -5.93
N THR A 2 14.46 -1.08 -5.34
CA THR A 2 15.65 -1.11 -4.51
C THR A 2 15.32 -1.65 -3.12
N GLU A 3 16.34 -2.00 -2.34
CA GLU A 3 16.15 -2.38 -0.92
C GLU A 3 15.46 -1.26 -0.13
N HIS A 4 15.84 -0.01 -0.41
CA HIS A 4 15.21 1.18 0.17
C HIS A 4 13.71 1.25 -0.16
N ASP A 5 13.32 0.99 -1.42
CA ASP A 5 11.91 0.96 -1.82
C ASP A 5 11.13 -0.10 -1.03
N ALA A 6 11.72 -1.28 -0.81
CA ALA A 6 11.09 -2.37 -0.07
C ALA A 6 10.87 -2.01 1.41
N ILE A 7 11.85 -1.36 2.05
CA ILE A 7 11.72 -0.88 3.44
C ILE A 7 10.62 0.19 3.53
N CYS A 8 10.59 1.15 2.60
CA CYS A 8 9.55 2.17 2.56
C CYS A 8 8.16 1.56 2.38
N ILE A 9 8.01 0.56 1.49
CA ILE A 9 6.73 -0.14 1.29
C ILE A 9 6.29 -0.85 2.57
N SER A 10 7.17 -1.61 3.22
CA SER A 10 6.83 -2.32 4.46
C SER A 10 6.42 -1.35 5.58
N GLY A 11 7.11 -0.21 5.71
CA GLY A 11 6.76 0.82 6.70
C GLY A 11 5.38 1.47 6.50
N LEU A 12 4.76 1.29 5.33
CA LEU A 12 3.44 1.82 5.01
C LEU A 12 2.32 0.82 5.24
N HIS A 13 2.59 -0.41 5.65
CA HIS A 13 1.54 -1.40 5.91
C HIS A 13 0.51 -0.95 6.95
N GLN A 14 0.91 -0.07 7.87
CA GLN A 14 0.05 0.58 8.86
C GLN A 14 -1.08 1.45 8.28
N ILE A 15 -1.09 1.75 6.97
CA ILE A 15 -2.22 2.43 6.33
C ILE A 15 -3.43 1.50 6.12
N PHE A 16 -3.25 0.19 6.31
CA PHE A 16 -4.33 -0.79 6.27
C PHE A 16 -4.68 -1.19 7.70
N SER A 17 -5.98 -1.27 8.00
CA SER A 17 -6.45 -1.70 9.32
C SER A 17 -6.47 -3.22 9.43
N ASP A 18 -6.38 -3.74 10.66
CA ASP A 18 -6.46 -5.19 10.90
C ASP A 18 -7.81 -5.79 10.46
N GLU A 19 -8.87 -4.98 10.41
CA GLU A 19 -10.20 -5.36 9.91
C GLU A 19 -10.23 -5.65 8.40
N GLU A 20 -9.22 -5.20 7.65
CA GLU A 20 -9.14 -5.39 6.19
C GLU A 20 -8.52 -6.73 5.82
N HIS A 21 -8.24 -7.65 6.77
CA HIS A 21 -7.78 -9.04 6.56
C HIS A 21 -6.74 -9.26 5.43
N LEU A 22 -5.90 -8.25 5.14
CA LEU A 22 -4.92 -8.30 4.07
C LEU A 22 -3.65 -9.00 4.56
N SER A 23 -3.18 -9.98 3.80
CA SER A 23 -1.83 -10.52 3.99
C SER A 23 -0.77 -9.47 3.68
N GLU A 24 0.42 -9.62 4.28
CA GLU A 24 1.58 -8.76 4.00
C GLU A 24 1.92 -8.71 2.50
N GLN A 25 1.78 -9.85 1.80
CA GLN A 25 2.00 -9.91 0.36
C GLN A 25 0.95 -9.09 -0.42
N GLN A 26 -0.31 -9.10 0.01
CA GLN A 26 -1.36 -8.27 -0.56
C GLN A 26 -1.10 -6.78 -0.31
N LYS A 27 -0.68 -6.41 0.91
CA LYS A 27 -0.29 -5.04 1.29
C LYS A 27 0.85 -4.52 0.43
N ASP A 28 1.87 -5.34 0.20
CA ASP A 28 2.96 -4.98 -0.72
C ASP A 28 2.45 -4.73 -2.14
N ILE A 29 1.63 -5.63 -2.68
CA ILE A 29 1.16 -5.56 -4.06
C ILE A 29 0.28 -4.32 -4.29
N ILE A 30 -0.63 -4.02 -3.36
CA ILE A 30 -1.47 -2.82 -3.47
C ILE A 30 -0.64 -1.54 -3.39
N LEU A 31 0.37 -1.47 -2.51
CA LEU A 31 1.26 -0.32 -2.39
C LEU A 31 2.09 -0.13 -3.67
N MET A 32 2.69 -1.19 -4.19
CA MET A 32 3.43 -1.11 -5.46
C MET A 32 2.52 -0.65 -6.60
N TYR A 33 1.31 -1.20 -6.71
CA TYR A 33 0.35 -0.74 -7.72
C TYR A 33 -0.02 0.74 -7.55
N ALA A 34 -0.20 1.18 -6.30
CA ALA A 34 -0.52 2.56 -5.97
C ALA A 34 0.62 3.53 -6.33
N TYR A 35 1.88 3.10 -6.18
CA TYR A 35 3.07 3.84 -6.56
C TYR A 35 3.38 3.83 -8.07
N GLY A 36 2.53 3.20 -8.87
CA GLY A 36 2.61 3.28 -10.33
C GLY A 36 3.33 2.11 -11.00
N TYR A 37 3.77 1.11 -10.24
CA TYR A 37 4.30 -0.12 -10.83
C TYR A 37 3.21 -0.85 -11.63
N THR A 38 3.59 -1.35 -12.80
CA THR A 38 2.74 -2.16 -13.66
C THR A 38 2.60 -3.58 -13.11
N LEU A 39 1.57 -4.32 -13.56
CA LEU A 39 1.39 -5.71 -13.14
C LEU A 39 2.58 -6.61 -13.48
N ASN A 40 3.28 -6.33 -14.58
CA ASN A 40 4.46 -7.07 -15.00
C ASN A 40 5.63 -6.78 -14.07
N GLU A 41 5.91 -5.51 -13.78
CA GLU A 41 6.99 -5.14 -12.85
C GLU A 41 6.74 -5.72 -11.45
N ILE A 42 5.51 -5.64 -10.94
CA ILE A 42 5.16 -6.24 -9.64
C ILE A 42 5.36 -7.75 -9.67
N ALA A 43 4.94 -8.42 -10.76
CA ALA A 43 5.09 -9.85 -10.93
C ALA A 43 6.57 -10.25 -10.91
N ASP A 44 7.41 -9.53 -11.65
CA ASP A 44 8.86 -9.75 -11.70
C ASP A 44 9.49 -9.55 -10.32
N PHE A 45 9.15 -8.48 -9.60
CA PHE A 45 9.68 -8.22 -8.25
C PHE A 45 9.23 -9.24 -7.21
N LYS A 46 8.01 -9.79 -7.33
CA LYS A 46 7.45 -10.73 -6.36
C LYS A 46 7.64 -12.20 -6.75
N GLY A 47 8.26 -12.49 -7.89
CA GLY A 47 8.38 -13.85 -8.41
C GLY A 47 7.02 -14.51 -8.72
N LEU A 48 6.06 -13.71 -9.19
CA LEU A 48 4.69 -14.13 -9.48
C LEU A 48 4.39 -14.09 -10.98
N LYS A 49 3.21 -14.59 -11.37
CA LYS A 49 2.65 -14.32 -12.70
C LYS A 49 1.83 -13.01 -12.65
N PRO A 50 1.79 -12.20 -13.73
CA PRO A 50 0.94 -11.00 -13.79
C PRO A 50 -0.55 -11.28 -13.52
N SER A 51 -1.02 -12.47 -13.91
CA SER A 51 -2.38 -12.92 -13.62
C SER A 51 -2.62 -13.17 -12.13
N THR A 52 -1.60 -13.63 -11.39
CA THR A 52 -1.67 -13.77 -9.92
C THR A 52 -1.70 -12.40 -9.24
N VAL A 53 -0.87 -11.45 -9.70
CA VAL A 53 -0.90 -10.06 -9.19
C VAL A 53 -2.29 -9.46 -9.37
N ARG A 54 -2.90 -9.66 -10.55
CA ARG A 54 -4.28 -9.21 -10.81
C ARG A 54 -5.29 -9.82 -9.84
N LYS A 55 -5.22 -11.14 -9.60
CA LYS A 55 -6.10 -11.82 -8.64
C LYS A 55 -5.96 -11.24 -7.23
N TYR A 56 -4.73 -10.95 -6.79
CA TYR A 56 -4.51 -10.32 -5.50
C TYR A 56 -5.11 -8.91 -5.44
N LEU A 57 -4.94 -8.10 -6.48
CA LEU A 57 -5.58 -6.78 -6.54
C LEU A 57 -7.11 -6.89 -6.52
N ASP A 58 -7.71 -7.85 -7.23
CA ASP A 58 -9.16 -8.04 -7.20
C ASP A 58 -9.67 -8.48 -5.82
N SER A 59 -8.93 -9.35 -5.13
CA SER A 59 -9.23 -9.73 -3.74
C SER A 59 -9.13 -8.55 -2.79
N VAL A 60 -8.07 -7.74 -2.89
CA VAL A 60 -7.89 -6.55 -2.07
C VAL A 60 -8.99 -5.53 -2.33
N ARG A 61 -9.40 -5.35 -3.59
CA ARG A 61 -10.52 -4.45 -3.93
C ARG A 61 -11.82 -4.87 -3.28
N ALA A 62 -12.12 -6.16 -3.25
CA ALA A 62 -13.31 -6.67 -2.60
C ALA A 62 -13.31 -6.36 -1.09
N GLU A 63 -12.17 -6.58 -0.45
CA GLU A 63 -11.99 -6.32 0.98
C GLU A 63 -12.06 -4.83 1.33
N LEU A 64 -11.57 -3.95 0.46
CA LEU A 64 -11.65 -2.51 0.59
C LEU A 64 -13.00 -1.91 0.13
N GLY A 65 -14.08 -2.70 0.13
CA GLY A 65 -15.43 -2.22 -0.19
C GLY A 65 -15.74 -2.10 -1.69
N GLY A 66 -15.06 -2.88 -2.52
CA GLY A 66 -15.34 -2.97 -3.96
C GLY A 66 -14.78 -1.82 -4.81
N VAL A 67 -13.75 -1.12 -4.33
CA VAL A 67 -13.16 0.03 -5.05
C VAL A 67 -12.63 -0.34 -6.44
N SER A 68 -12.64 0.63 -7.36
CA SER A 68 -11.96 0.49 -8.65
C SER A 68 -10.43 0.48 -8.47
N LEU A 69 -9.69 0.00 -9.48
CA LEU A 69 -8.22 0.10 -9.46
C LEU A 69 -7.74 1.55 -9.38
N ALA A 70 -8.42 2.50 -10.03
CA ALA A 70 -8.12 3.92 -9.85
C ALA A 70 -8.40 4.38 -8.40
N GLY A 71 -9.50 3.88 -7.81
CA GLY A 71 -9.87 4.14 -6.42
C GLY A 71 -8.83 3.65 -5.41
N ILE A 72 -8.15 2.53 -5.68
CA ILE A 72 -7.01 2.07 -4.86
C ILE A 72 -5.95 3.17 -4.74
N ARG A 73 -5.57 3.79 -5.86
CA ARG A 73 -4.51 4.82 -5.86
C ARG A 73 -4.92 6.00 -5.00
N THR A 74 -6.16 6.44 -5.14
CA THR A 74 -6.73 7.53 -4.35
C THR A 74 -6.78 7.16 -2.86
N LEU A 75 -7.23 5.95 -2.51
CA LEU A 75 -7.31 5.48 -1.14
C LEU A 75 -5.93 5.42 -0.48
N VAL A 76 -4.94 4.81 -1.14
CA VAL A 76 -3.57 4.74 -0.63
C VAL A 76 -2.99 6.15 -0.45
N LEU A 77 -3.18 7.05 -1.41
CA LEU A 77 -2.73 8.45 -1.29
C LEU A 77 -3.34 9.15 -0.06
N ILE A 78 -4.66 9.04 0.13
CA ILE A 78 -5.35 9.67 1.25
C ILE A 78 -4.82 9.13 2.59
N ARG A 79 -4.70 7.81 2.73
CA ARG A 79 -4.27 7.20 3.99
C ARG A 79 -2.79 7.47 4.31
N THR A 80 -1.92 7.42 3.31
CA THR A 80 -0.51 7.82 3.49
C THR A 80 -0.39 9.28 3.88
N ASN A 81 -1.18 10.19 3.29
CA ASN A 81 -1.20 11.60 3.70
C ASN A 81 -1.70 11.77 5.13
N ALA A 82 -2.76 11.05 5.54
CA ALA A 82 -3.24 11.08 6.91
C ALA A 82 -2.16 10.65 7.91
N LEU A 83 -1.44 9.57 7.60
CA LEU A 83 -0.31 9.07 8.39
C LEU A 83 0.81 10.12 8.52
N LEU A 84 1.16 10.79 7.42
CA LEU A 84 2.17 11.84 7.41
C LEU A 84 1.76 13.02 8.30
N VAL A 85 0.52 13.50 8.16
CA VAL A 85 -0.02 14.60 8.99
C VAL A 85 0.04 14.23 10.47
N SER A 86 -0.45 13.05 10.86
CA SER A 86 -0.39 12.58 12.24
C SER A 86 1.04 12.43 12.77
N SER A 87 1.99 12.09 11.92
CA SER A 87 3.40 11.96 12.31
C SER A 87 4.06 13.33 12.52
N LEU A 88 3.75 14.31 11.68
CA LEU A 88 4.22 15.69 11.83
C LEU A 88 3.64 16.37 13.07
N SER A 89 2.35 16.18 13.36
CA SER A 89 1.73 16.70 14.58
C SER A 89 2.43 16.20 15.84
N ARG A 90 2.73 14.89 15.91
CA ARG A 90 3.46 14.29 17.04
C ARG A 90 4.88 14.84 17.22
N ILE A 91 5.56 15.19 16.13
CA ILE A 91 6.89 15.82 16.18
C ILE A 91 6.78 17.25 16.70
N SER A 92 5.80 18.01 16.23
CA SER A 92 5.56 19.39 16.69
C SER A 92 5.25 19.45 18.19
N GLU A 93 4.48 18.50 18.73
CA GLU A 93 4.18 18.43 20.16
C GLU A 93 5.43 18.13 21.00
N ARG A 94 6.33 17.28 20.50
CA ARG A 94 7.59 16.94 21.18
C ARG A 94 8.64 18.03 21.14
N GLY A 95 8.61 18.90 20.13
CA GLY A 95 9.54 20.04 19.99
C GLY A 95 9.17 21.27 20.82
N ASN A 96 7.98 21.28 21.44
CA ASN A 96 7.49 22.36 22.32
C ASN A 96 7.62 22.03 23.83
N LEU A 97 8.36 20.96 24.17
CA LEU A 97 8.75 20.57 25.54
C LEU A 97 10.24 20.83 25.75
#